data_AF-A0A7W4G351-F1
#
_entry.id   AF-A0A7W4G351-F1
#
_cell.length_a   1.000
_cell.length_b   1.000
_cell.length_c   1.000
_cell.angle_alpha   90.00
_cell.angle_beta   90.00
_cell.angle_gamma   90.00
#
_symmetry.space_group_name_H-M   'P 1'
#
loop_
_entity.id
_entity.type
_entity.pdbx_description
1 polymer ?
#
loop_
_entity_poly.entity_id
_entity_poly.type
_entity_poly.pdbx_seq_one_letter_code
_entity_poly.pdbx_strand_id
1 'polypeptide(L)'
;IVEAGATVTFDIKSRIDVRGEWLIAQGVTIQSGSGVQFNIYGVLTTTGVEGSEVVFTSSLDIPEKGSWSGIHVYNGSNVTLRYTQVKYAIYGIREVSISSATHLDIQYSLFEQNTHAIYINESKSDSGFISTIHYNSFVDNTTNLNTNGDYGSTIIDARYNWWGTADISEIMAKIYDRQDTSRSLLVNYGAYRRSIAWDDVFTNSIAVSWPEDLLVDGEYVLDG
;
A
#
# COMPACT_ATOMS: atom_id res chain seq x y z
N ILE A 1 13.49 -9.55 -15.77
CA ILE A 1 14.27 -9.36 -14.53
C ILE A 1 15.06 -8.07 -14.70
N VAL A 2 15.13 -7.23 -13.65
CA VAL A 2 16.06 -6.10 -13.58
C VAL A 2 17.14 -6.47 -12.57
N GLU A 3 18.39 -6.46 -13.02
CA GLU A 3 19.54 -6.88 -12.23
C GLU A 3 19.84 -5.92 -11.08
N ALA A 4 20.43 -6.43 -10.00
CA ALA A 4 20.66 -5.69 -8.77
C ALA A 4 21.48 -4.41 -8.99
N GLY A 5 21.10 -3.34 -8.28
CA GLY A 5 21.79 -2.04 -8.34
C GLY A 5 21.60 -1.24 -9.63
N ALA A 6 20.79 -1.72 -10.58
CA ALA A 6 20.54 -0.99 -11.82
C ALA A 6 19.66 0.25 -11.59
N THR A 7 19.89 1.29 -12.40
CA THR A 7 18.95 2.41 -12.55
C THR A 7 18.25 2.27 -13.90
N VAL A 8 16.92 2.25 -13.89
CA VAL A 8 16.07 2.22 -15.09
C VAL A 8 15.22 3.47 -15.12
N THR A 9 15.32 4.24 -16.19
CA THR A 9 14.56 5.48 -16.36
C THR A 9 13.51 5.30 -17.44
N PHE A 10 12.28 5.67 -17.12
CA PHE A 10 11.16 5.75 -18.05
C PHE A 10 10.79 7.21 -18.28
N ASP A 11 10.82 7.64 -19.54
CA ASP A 11 10.46 9.00 -19.94
C ASP A 11 8.96 9.27 -19.79
N ILE A 12 8.55 10.53 -20.02
CA ILE A 12 7.18 11.01 -19.84
C ILE A 12 6.13 10.15 -20.56
N LYS A 13 4.99 9.95 -19.90
CA LYS A 13 3.80 9.24 -20.41
C LYS A 13 4.06 7.82 -20.93
N SER A 14 5.19 7.20 -20.55
CA SER A 14 5.43 5.79 -20.84
C SER A 14 4.37 4.92 -20.16
N ARG A 15 3.85 3.95 -20.90
CA ARG A 15 2.93 2.94 -20.38
C ARG A 15 3.65 1.59 -20.38
N ILE A 16 3.87 1.03 -19.20
CA ILE A 16 4.56 -0.24 -19.04
C ILE A 16 3.51 -1.29 -18.66
N ASP A 17 3.24 -2.25 -19.53
CA ASP A 17 2.29 -3.32 -19.28
C ASP A 17 3.04 -4.62 -18.91
N VAL A 18 2.93 -5.05 -17.66
CA VAL A 18 3.48 -6.31 -17.16
C VAL A 18 2.41 -7.38 -17.21
N ARG A 19 2.49 -8.27 -18.21
CA ARG A 19 1.55 -9.39 -18.38
C ARG A 19 2.07 -10.74 -17.89
N GLY A 20 3.39 -10.87 -17.81
CA GLY A 20 4.06 -12.03 -17.23
C GLY A 20 4.58 -11.69 -15.83
N GLU A 21 5.83 -12.05 -15.56
CA GLU A 21 6.50 -11.72 -14.31
C GLU A 21 7.50 -10.58 -14.51
N TRP A 22 7.46 -9.59 -13.62
CA TRP A 22 8.49 -8.58 -13.46
C TRP A 22 9.16 -8.71 -12.10
N LEU A 23 10.30 -9.39 -12.09
CA LEU A 23 11.19 -9.47 -10.93
C LEU A 23 12.20 -8.31 -10.95
N ILE A 24 12.29 -7.58 -9.84
CA ILE A 24 13.21 -6.46 -9.65
C ILE A 24 14.09 -6.75 -8.44
N ALA A 25 15.40 -6.90 -8.69
CA ALA A 25 16.37 -7.23 -7.66
C ALA A 25 16.66 -6.05 -6.73
N GLN A 26 17.24 -6.35 -5.57
CA GLN A 26 17.67 -5.37 -4.57
C GLN A 26 18.52 -4.22 -5.14
N GLY A 27 18.42 -3.04 -4.52
CA GLY A 27 19.18 -1.85 -4.88
C GLY A 27 18.80 -1.21 -6.23
N VAL A 28 17.80 -1.75 -6.94
CA VAL A 28 17.33 -1.17 -8.20
C VAL A 28 16.59 0.14 -7.96
N THR A 29 16.87 1.15 -8.78
CA THR A 29 16.10 2.40 -8.83
C THR A 29 15.34 2.50 -10.14
N ILE A 30 14.02 2.64 -10.06
CA ILE A 30 13.11 2.93 -11.17
C ILE A 30 12.74 4.42 -11.11
N GLN A 31 13.20 5.18 -12.09
CA GLN A 31 12.89 6.61 -12.24
C GLN A 31 11.79 6.82 -13.27
N SER A 32 10.75 7.55 -12.88
CA SER A 32 9.53 7.72 -13.65
C SER A 32 9.28 9.18 -14.00
N GLY A 33 9.21 9.47 -15.30
CA GLY A 33 8.78 10.77 -15.80
C GLY A 33 7.29 11.05 -15.54
N SER A 34 6.88 12.29 -15.79
CA SER A 34 5.47 12.70 -15.64
C SER A 34 4.52 11.82 -16.44
N GLY A 35 3.47 11.32 -15.77
CA GLY A 35 2.45 10.46 -16.37
C GLY A 35 2.84 9.01 -16.58
N VAL A 36 4.06 8.59 -16.22
CA VAL A 36 4.47 7.17 -16.29
C VAL A 36 3.61 6.33 -15.35
N GLN A 37 3.12 5.22 -15.88
CA GLN A 37 2.27 4.27 -15.19
C GLN A 37 2.75 2.84 -15.45
N PHE A 38 2.90 2.06 -14.38
CA PHE A 38 3.17 0.62 -14.45
C PHE A 38 1.86 -0.13 -14.29
N ASN A 39 1.37 -0.76 -15.37
CA ASN A 39 0.18 -1.59 -15.34
C ASN A 39 0.57 -3.04 -15.10
N ILE A 40 0.23 -3.55 -13.93
CA ILE A 40 0.44 -4.93 -13.57
C ILE A 40 -0.84 -5.70 -13.91
N TYR A 41 -0.72 -6.60 -14.89
CA TYR A 41 -1.71 -7.60 -15.27
C TYR A 41 -1.26 -9.04 -14.90
N GLY A 42 -0.01 -9.19 -14.44
CA GLY A 42 0.61 -10.44 -14.06
C GLY A 42 1.23 -10.35 -12.66
N VAL A 43 2.52 -10.66 -12.56
CA VAL A 43 3.25 -10.68 -11.28
C VAL A 43 4.29 -9.56 -11.22
N LEU A 44 4.29 -8.80 -10.13
CA LEU A 44 5.37 -7.89 -9.77
C LEU A 44 5.99 -8.34 -8.44
N THR A 45 7.29 -8.59 -8.46
CA THR A 45 8.03 -8.99 -7.26
C THR A 45 9.26 -8.11 -7.12
N THR A 46 9.39 -7.43 -5.98
CA THR A 46 10.64 -6.80 -5.57
C THR A 46 11.33 -7.65 -4.51
N THR A 47 12.65 -7.79 -4.62
CA THR A 47 13.46 -8.56 -3.66
C THR A 47 14.46 -7.68 -2.94
N GLY A 48 14.03 -6.47 -2.55
CA GLY A 48 14.84 -5.57 -1.73
C GLY A 48 15.20 -6.22 -0.39
N VAL A 49 16.26 -5.69 0.22
CA VAL A 49 16.66 -6.00 1.59
C VAL A 49 16.97 -4.71 2.34
N GLU A 50 17.05 -4.77 3.67
CA GLU A 50 17.43 -3.62 4.49
C GLU A 50 18.79 -3.05 4.03
N GLY A 51 18.83 -1.75 3.71
CA GLY A 51 20.01 -1.06 3.19
C GLY A 51 20.30 -1.28 1.70
N SER A 52 19.47 -2.07 1.00
CA SER A 52 19.51 -2.23 -0.46
C SER A 52 18.09 -2.32 -1.01
N GLU A 53 17.32 -1.28 -0.72
CA GLU A 53 15.92 -1.20 -1.10
C GLU A 53 15.74 -1.11 -2.62
N VAL A 54 14.59 -1.58 -3.11
CA VAL A 54 14.12 -1.23 -4.46
C VAL A 54 13.41 0.12 -4.39
N VAL A 55 13.73 1.07 -5.26
CA VAL A 55 13.17 2.43 -5.21
C VAL A 55 12.39 2.73 -6.48
N PHE A 56 11.09 2.98 -6.35
CA PHE A 56 10.27 3.62 -7.38
C PHE A 56 10.11 5.10 -7.05
N THR A 57 10.57 5.98 -7.95
CA THR A 57 10.60 7.43 -7.71
C THR A 57 10.41 8.21 -9.01
N SER A 58 10.28 9.52 -8.91
CA SER A 58 10.26 10.41 -10.07
C SER A 58 11.67 10.58 -10.67
N SER A 59 11.73 10.87 -11.97
CA SER A 59 12.96 11.28 -12.66
C SER A 59 13.27 12.78 -12.54
N LEU A 60 12.45 13.56 -11.84
CA LEU A 60 12.67 15.00 -11.62
C LEU A 60 13.76 15.25 -10.57
N ASP A 61 14.54 16.32 -10.77
CA ASP A 61 15.54 16.78 -9.80
C ASP A 61 14.91 17.21 -8.46
N ILE A 62 13.72 17.82 -8.54
CA ILE A 62 12.92 18.24 -7.38
C ILE A 62 11.52 17.64 -7.55
N PRO A 63 11.27 16.44 -7.02
CA PRO A 63 9.99 15.77 -7.16
C PRO A 63 8.97 16.28 -6.14
N GLU A 64 7.71 16.37 -6.57
CA GLU A 64 6.55 16.65 -5.73
C GLU A 64 5.60 15.44 -5.69
N LYS A 65 4.67 15.41 -4.73
CA LYS A 65 3.55 14.45 -4.73
C LYS A 65 2.85 14.47 -6.09
N GLY A 66 2.69 13.30 -6.71
CA GLY A 66 2.03 13.21 -8.01
C GLY A 66 2.92 13.43 -9.23
N SER A 67 4.25 13.44 -9.06
CA SER A 67 5.20 13.61 -10.17
C SER A 67 5.16 12.48 -11.20
N TRP A 68 4.55 11.32 -10.88
CA TRP A 68 4.28 10.22 -11.79
C TRP A 68 2.99 9.49 -11.38
N SER A 69 2.40 8.71 -12.29
CA SER A 69 1.04 8.18 -12.08
C SER A 69 0.97 7.14 -10.98
N GLY A 70 1.89 6.16 -10.97
CA GLY A 70 1.87 5.10 -9.98
C GLY A 70 2.04 3.69 -10.53
N ILE A 71 1.93 2.72 -9.61
CA ILE A 71 1.83 1.29 -9.93
C ILE A 71 0.35 0.90 -9.87
N HIS A 72 -0.22 0.52 -11.01
CA HIS A 72 -1.63 0.18 -11.16
C HIS A 72 -1.78 -1.33 -11.27
N VAL A 73 -2.52 -1.93 -10.34
CA VAL A 73 -2.67 -3.37 -10.19
C VAL A 73 -4.06 -3.77 -10.67
N TYR A 74 -4.15 -4.63 -11.67
CA TYR A 74 -5.41 -5.04 -12.30
C TYR A 74 -5.80 -6.47 -11.92
N ASN A 75 -7.06 -6.82 -12.20
CA ASN A 75 -7.66 -8.15 -12.01
C ASN A 75 -6.68 -9.33 -12.15
N GLY A 76 -6.61 -10.20 -11.14
CA GLY A 76 -5.81 -11.43 -11.18
C GLY A 76 -4.31 -11.23 -10.95
N SER A 77 -3.85 -10.00 -10.70
CA SER A 77 -2.44 -9.72 -10.49
C SER A 77 -1.97 -10.09 -9.08
N ASN A 78 -0.69 -10.41 -8.96
CA ASN A 78 -0.01 -10.65 -7.69
C ASN A 78 1.15 -9.66 -7.55
N VAL A 79 1.15 -8.88 -6.48
CA VAL A 79 2.20 -7.90 -6.18
C VAL A 79 2.81 -8.21 -4.83
N THR A 80 4.09 -8.53 -4.84
CA THR A 80 4.90 -8.71 -3.64
C THR A 80 5.94 -7.60 -3.55
N LEU A 81 5.83 -6.77 -2.51
CA LEU A 81 6.83 -5.76 -2.20
C LEU A 81 7.56 -6.10 -0.90
N ARG A 82 8.90 -6.14 -0.97
CA ARG A 82 9.80 -6.28 0.18
C ARG A 82 10.85 -5.20 0.12
N TYR A 83 11.10 -4.52 1.25
CA TYR A 83 12.11 -3.45 1.36
C TYR A 83 12.09 -2.54 0.13
N THR A 84 10.90 -2.04 -0.19
CA THR A 84 10.64 -1.22 -1.37
C THR A 84 10.23 0.17 -0.95
N GLN A 85 10.79 1.18 -1.61
CA GLN A 85 10.39 2.57 -1.44
C GLN A 85 9.56 2.99 -2.64
N VAL A 86 8.36 3.52 -2.41
CA VAL A 86 7.52 4.12 -3.44
C VAL A 86 7.29 5.58 -3.09
N LYS A 87 7.82 6.47 -3.93
CA LYS A 87 7.94 7.89 -3.61
C LYS A 87 7.35 8.78 -4.69
N TYR A 88 6.73 9.89 -4.29
CA TYR A 88 6.29 10.97 -5.19
C TYR A 88 5.23 10.60 -6.25
N ALA A 89 4.52 9.49 -6.09
CA ALA A 89 3.48 9.07 -7.02
C ALA A 89 2.14 9.78 -6.74
N ILE A 90 1.24 9.79 -7.73
CA ILE A 90 -0.18 10.08 -7.48
C ILE A 90 -0.73 8.91 -6.64
N TYR A 91 -0.51 7.69 -7.10
CA TYR A 91 -0.83 6.48 -6.36
C TYR A 91 0.42 5.63 -6.21
N GLY A 92 0.92 5.43 -5.00
CA GLY A 92 2.04 4.51 -4.80
C GLY A 92 1.67 3.11 -5.31
N ILE A 93 0.51 2.61 -4.86
CA ILE A 93 -0.22 1.49 -5.44
C ILE A 93 -1.66 1.91 -5.68
N ARG A 94 -2.19 1.64 -6.88
CA ARG A 94 -3.61 1.74 -7.20
C ARG A 94 -4.13 0.38 -7.63
N GLU A 95 -4.88 -0.26 -6.76
CA GLU A 95 -5.61 -1.47 -7.08
C GLU A 95 -6.88 -1.08 -7.88
N VAL A 96 -7.13 -1.80 -8.97
CA VAL A 96 -8.18 -1.53 -9.97
C VAL A 96 -8.90 -2.83 -10.33
N SER A 97 -9.29 -3.62 -9.33
CA SER A 97 -10.06 -4.83 -9.57
C SER A 97 -11.54 -4.55 -9.68
N ILE A 98 -12.14 -5.20 -10.68
CA ILE A 98 -13.57 -5.15 -10.95
C ILE A 98 -14.16 -6.55 -11.16
N SER A 99 -13.34 -7.60 -11.16
CA SER A 99 -13.82 -8.96 -11.47
C SER A 99 -13.02 -10.14 -10.92
N SER A 100 -11.79 -9.98 -10.47
CA SER A 100 -10.96 -11.11 -10.01
C SER A 100 -9.98 -10.68 -8.93
N ALA A 101 -9.73 -11.55 -7.94
CA ALA A 101 -8.81 -11.28 -6.84
C ALA A 101 -7.50 -10.65 -7.32
N THR A 102 -7.12 -9.53 -6.73
CA THR A 102 -5.72 -9.11 -6.69
C THR A 102 -5.13 -9.55 -5.36
N HIS A 103 -3.83 -9.80 -5.35
CA HIS A 103 -3.10 -10.11 -4.11
C HIS A 103 -2.01 -9.08 -3.91
N LEU A 104 -2.08 -8.34 -2.80
CA LEU A 104 -1.03 -7.42 -2.38
C LEU A 104 -0.37 -7.98 -1.12
N ASP A 105 0.90 -8.34 -1.23
CA ASP A 105 1.73 -8.73 -0.11
C ASP A 105 2.86 -7.70 0.04
N ILE A 106 2.62 -6.68 0.87
CA ILE A 106 3.46 -5.50 0.99
C ILE A 106 3.99 -5.47 2.42
N GLN A 107 5.31 -5.64 2.56
CA GLN A 107 5.96 -5.69 3.87
C GLN A 107 7.32 -4.99 3.84
N TYR A 108 7.73 -4.49 5.00
CA TYR A 108 9.02 -3.82 5.22
C TYR A 108 9.29 -2.68 4.23
N SER A 109 8.24 -2.07 3.71
CA SER A 109 8.31 -1.10 2.62
C SER A 109 7.97 0.31 3.10
N LEU A 110 8.45 1.32 2.38
CA LEU A 110 8.25 2.74 2.65
C LEU A 110 7.40 3.36 1.54
N PHE A 111 6.31 4.01 1.93
CA PHE A 111 5.55 4.90 1.04
C PHE A 111 5.73 6.33 1.54
N GLU A 112 6.36 7.16 0.72
CA GLU A 112 6.75 8.51 1.12
C GLU A 112 6.32 9.57 0.11
N GLN A 113 5.71 10.65 0.60
CA GLN A 113 5.37 11.81 -0.23
C GLN A 113 4.55 11.44 -1.49
N ASN A 114 3.62 10.49 -1.37
CA ASN A 114 2.63 10.20 -2.40
C ASN A 114 1.34 10.99 -2.15
N THR A 115 0.52 11.20 -3.18
CA THR A 115 -0.84 11.72 -2.97
C THR A 115 -1.68 10.67 -2.24
N HIS A 116 -1.75 9.46 -2.77
CA HIS A 116 -2.22 8.27 -2.06
C HIS A 116 -1.09 7.26 -2.01
N ALA A 117 -0.69 6.79 -0.82
CA ALA A 117 0.29 5.71 -0.75
C ALA A 117 -0.29 4.41 -1.31
N ILE A 118 -1.45 3.99 -0.82
CA ILE A 118 -2.18 2.83 -1.34
C ILE A 118 -3.66 3.19 -1.50
N TYR A 119 -4.21 2.94 -2.68
CA TYR A 119 -5.62 3.10 -3.01
C TYR A 119 -6.18 1.76 -3.49
N ILE A 120 -7.22 1.27 -2.80
CA ILE A 120 -7.86 -0.01 -3.07
C ILE A 120 -9.30 0.21 -3.49
N ASN A 121 -9.71 -0.41 -4.61
CA ASN A 121 -11.05 -0.25 -5.14
C ASN A 121 -11.66 -1.59 -5.53
N GLU A 122 -12.28 -2.21 -4.54
CA GLU A 122 -12.91 -3.52 -4.61
C GLU A 122 -14.42 -3.37 -4.86
N SER A 123 -14.80 -3.39 -6.13
CA SER A 123 -16.18 -3.08 -6.56
C SER A 123 -17.13 -4.30 -6.61
N LYS A 124 -16.69 -5.50 -6.21
CA LYS A 124 -17.52 -6.73 -6.21
C LYS A 124 -17.36 -7.58 -4.95
N SER A 125 -18.46 -8.16 -4.48
CA SER A 125 -18.49 -9.13 -3.38
C SER A 125 -17.75 -10.38 -3.82
N ASP A 126 -16.99 -10.99 -2.92
CA ASP A 126 -16.24 -12.24 -3.14
C ASP A 126 -15.13 -12.13 -4.19
N SER A 127 -14.46 -10.98 -4.32
CA SER A 127 -13.28 -10.90 -5.18
C SER A 127 -12.18 -11.85 -4.75
N GLY A 128 -12.16 -12.33 -3.49
CA GLY A 128 -11.09 -13.14 -2.94
C GLY A 128 -9.85 -12.31 -2.61
N PHE A 129 -10.00 -10.99 -2.50
CA PHE A 129 -8.92 -10.07 -2.13
C PHE A 129 -8.34 -10.45 -0.76
N ILE A 130 -7.07 -10.87 -0.78
CA ILE A 130 -6.26 -11.09 0.41
C ILE A 130 -5.11 -10.11 0.28
N SER A 131 -5.09 -9.11 1.16
CA SER A 131 -3.98 -8.16 1.21
C SER A 131 -3.40 -8.07 2.61
N THR A 132 -2.09 -8.26 2.66
CA THR A 132 -1.29 -8.07 3.86
C THR A 132 -0.43 -6.83 3.62
N ILE A 133 -0.74 -5.74 4.32
CA ILE A 133 -0.05 -4.47 4.23
C ILE A 133 0.50 -4.19 5.62
N HIS A 134 1.38 -5.05 6.13
CA HIS A 134 1.90 -4.95 7.51
C HIS A 134 3.39 -4.64 7.54
N TYR A 135 3.89 -4.16 8.67
CA TYR A 135 5.31 -3.77 8.81
C TYR A 135 5.76 -2.81 7.70
N ASN A 136 4.95 -1.81 7.35
CA ASN A 136 5.32 -0.76 6.40
C ASN A 136 5.39 0.60 7.09
N SER A 137 6.09 1.53 6.45
CA SER A 137 6.23 2.90 6.90
C SER A 137 5.53 3.84 5.91
N PHE A 138 4.63 4.68 6.41
CA PHE A 138 3.95 5.70 5.63
C PHE A 138 4.36 7.07 6.14
N VAL A 139 5.01 7.88 5.29
CA VAL A 139 5.59 9.17 5.69
C VAL A 139 5.15 10.25 4.72
N ASP A 140 4.58 11.34 5.26
CA ASP A 140 4.21 12.54 4.49
C ASP A 140 3.35 12.31 3.25
N ASN A 141 2.62 11.19 3.16
CA ASN A 141 1.58 11.01 2.16
C ASN A 141 0.37 11.89 2.49
N THR A 142 -0.39 12.31 1.48
CA THR A 142 -1.66 13.01 1.73
C THR A 142 -2.71 12.04 2.31
N THR A 143 -2.78 10.81 1.78
CA THR A 143 -3.55 9.71 2.37
C THR A 143 -2.67 8.45 2.41
N ASN A 144 -2.67 7.73 3.52
CA ASN A 144 -1.85 6.51 3.66
C ASN A 144 -2.55 5.30 3.04
N LEU A 145 -3.81 5.09 3.40
CA LEU A 145 -4.62 4.01 2.86
C LEU A 145 -6.01 4.52 2.54
N ASN A 146 -6.47 4.34 1.30
CA ASN A 146 -7.81 4.65 0.89
C ASN A 146 -8.48 3.39 0.36
N THR A 147 -9.65 3.06 0.87
CA THR A 147 -10.40 1.89 0.44
C THR A 147 -11.77 2.28 -0.09
N ASN A 148 -12.22 1.59 -1.12
CA ASN A 148 -13.55 1.69 -1.68
C ASN A 148 -14.05 0.27 -1.98
N GLY A 149 -15.24 -0.05 -1.52
CA GLY A 149 -15.89 -1.35 -1.66
C GLY A 149 -17.01 -1.52 -0.63
N ASP A 150 -18.07 -2.24 -0.98
CA ASP A 150 -19.28 -2.34 -0.15
C ASP A 150 -19.44 -3.72 0.50
N TYR A 151 -18.39 -4.19 1.18
CA TYR A 151 -18.37 -5.56 1.73
C TYR A 151 -17.83 -5.60 3.15
N GLY A 152 -18.71 -5.97 4.09
CA GLY A 152 -18.39 -6.05 5.51
C GLY A 152 -17.60 -7.30 5.93
N SER A 153 -17.16 -8.16 5.00
CA SER A 153 -16.42 -9.40 5.32
C SER A 153 -14.94 -9.38 4.95
N THR A 154 -14.49 -8.48 4.07
CA THR A 154 -13.07 -8.38 3.69
C THR A 154 -12.35 -7.45 4.66
N ILE A 155 -11.40 -7.99 5.41
CA ILE A 155 -10.54 -7.24 6.34
C ILE A 155 -9.13 -7.14 5.74
N ILE A 156 -8.63 -5.92 5.60
CA ILE A 156 -7.22 -5.67 5.27
C ILE A 156 -6.40 -5.75 6.55
N ASP A 157 -5.41 -6.65 6.57
CA ASP A 157 -4.41 -6.67 7.65
C ASP A 157 -3.38 -5.56 7.42
N ALA A 158 -3.53 -4.47 8.17
CA ALA A 158 -2.67 -3.30 8.15
C ALA A 158 -1.98 -3.06 9.50
N ARG A 159 -1.81 -4.12 10.29
CA ARG A 159 -1.15 -4.06 11.60
C ARG A 159 0.34 -3.79 11.47
N TYR A 160 0.98 -3.39 12.56
CA TYR A 160 2.44 -3.18 12.63
C TYR A 160 2.99 -2.13 11.66
N ASN A 161 2.12 -1.31 11.07
CA ASN A 161 2.55 -0.18 10.25
C ASN A 161 2.91 1.02 11.12
N TRP A 162 3.87 1.82 10.64
CA TRP A 162 4.06 3.20 11.07
C TRP A 162 3.27 4.10 10.13
N TRP A 163 2.32 4.85 10.66
CA TRP A 163 1.41 5.67 9.87
C TRP A 163 1.85 7.14 9.73
N GLY A 164 3.08 7.45 10.15
CA GLY A 164 3.63 8.81 10.17
C GLY A 164 3.43 9.53 11.50
N THR A 165 2.66 8.92 12.42
CA THR A 165 2.33 9.46 13.74
C THR A 165 1.95 8.32 14.69
N ALA A 166 2.11 8.55 16.00
CA ALA A 166 1.66 7.65 17.06
C ALA A 166 0.27 8.03 17.61
N ASP A 167 -0.24 9.20 17.22
CA ASP A 167 -1.55 9.71 17.63
C ASP A 167 -2.64 9.00 16.84
N ILE A 168 -3.52 8.28 17.55
CA ILE A 168 -4.56 7.46 16.92
C ILE A 168 -5.54 8.29 16.08
N SER A 169 -5.86 9.51 16.49
CA SER A 169 -6.79 10.37 15.73
C SER A 169 -6.16 10.83 14.41
N GLU A 170 -4.86 11.11 14.41
CA GLU A 170 -4.13 11.43 13.17
C GLU A 170 -3.95 10.19 12.26
N ILE A 171 -3.80 9.00 12.84
CA ILE A 171 -3.77 7.73 12.08
C ILE A 171 -5.11 7.54 11.36
N MET A 172 -6.22 7.62 12.11
CA MET A 172 -7.58 7.47 11.57
C MET A 172 -7.83 8.48 10.45
N ALA A 173 -7.42 9.73 10.62
CA ALA A 173 -7.58 10.77 9.60
C ALA A 173 -6.83 10.49 8.27
N LYS A 174 -5.85 9.57 8.26
CA LYS A 174 -5.07 9.19 7.07
C LYS A 174 -5.47 7.82 6.48
N ILE A 175 -6.43 7.13 7.08
CA ILE A 175 -6.96 5.85 6.62
C ILE A 175 -8.44 6.07 6.30
N TYR A 176 -8.82 5.93 5.03
CA TYR A 176 -10.22 6.05 4.61
C TYR A 176 -10.85 4.67 4.50
N ASP A 177 -11.63 4.30 5.50
CA ASP A 177 -12.17 2.96 5.72
C ASP A 177 -13.67 2.95 6.07
N ARG A 178 -14.18 1.79 6.52
CA ARG A 178 -15.59 1.58 6.84
C ARG A 178 -16.16 2.58 7.87
N GLN A 179 -15.33 3.11 8.78
CA GLN A 179 -15.76 4.11 9.76
C GLN A 179 -16.07 5.46 9.09
N ASP A 180 -15.36 5.81 8.02
CA ASP A 180 -15.64 7.01 7.24
C ASP A 180 -16.88 6.86 6.36
N THR A 181 -17.08 5.67 5.79
CA THR A 181 -18.22 5.38 4.93
C THR A 181 -18.53 3.89 4.82
N SER A 182 -19.81 3.54 4.76
CA SER A 182 -20.25 2.16 4.55
C SER A 182 -19.80 1.57 3.21
N ARG A 183 -19.31 2.42 2.27
CA ARG A 183 -18.77 2.01 0.97
C ARG A 183 -17.25 1.84 0.96
N SER A 184 -16.65 1.69 2.13
CA SER A 184 -15.22 1.39 2.28
C SER A 184 -15.03 0.04 2.95
N LEU A 185 -13.83 -0.52 2.81
CA LEU A 185 -13.48 -1.85 3.32
C LEU A 185 -13.15 -1.78 4.81
N LEU A 186 -13.17 -2.95 5.46
CA LEU A 186 -12.66 -3.04 6.81
C LEU A 186 -11.12 -3.03 6.79
N VAL A 187 -10.51 -2.22 7.65
CA VAL A 187 -9.07 -2.14 7.85
C VAL A 187 -8.74 -2.42 9.31
N ASN A 188 -7.87 -3.39 9.54
CA ASN A 188 -7.28 -3.63 10.86
C ASN A 188 -5.91 -2.96 10.92
N TYR A 189 -5.84 -1.78 11.53
CA TYR A 189 -4.62 -1.03 11.78
C TYR A 189 -4.24 -1.03 13.26
N GLY A 190 -4.76 -2.01 14.02
CA GLY A 190 -4.36 -2.29 15.40
C GLY A 190 -2.89 -2.69 15.47
N ALA A 191 -2.34 -2.72 16.68
CA ALA A 191 -0.93 -3.05 16.87
C ALA A 191 0.03 -2.17 16.01
N TYR A 192 -0.27 -0.88 15.85
CA TYR A 192 0.52 0.04 15.04
C TYR A 192 1.86 0.41 15.72
N ARG A 193 2.85 0.81 14.93
CA ARG A 193 4.15 1.27 15.42
C ARG A 193 4.06 2.71 15.96
N ARG A 194 4.79 3.04 17.01
CA ARG A 194 4.80 4.40 17.62
C ARG A 194 5.92 5.30 17.10
N SER A 195 6.83 4.73 16.32
CA SER A 195 7.84 5.47 15.59
C SER A 195 8.18 4.74 14.29
N ILE A 196 9.06 5.35 13.50
CA ILE A 196 9.57 4.77 12.25
C ILE A 196 10.39 3.49 12.49
N ALA A 197 10.89 3.28 13.72
CA ALA A 197 11.66 2.09 14.08
C ALA A 197 10.80 0.82 13.96
N TRP A 198 11.41 -0.30 13.58
CA TRP A 198 10.69 -1.56 13.31
C TRP A 198 10.15 -2.24 14.58
N ASP A 199 10.82 -2.04 15.71
CA ASP A 199 10.58 -2.71 16.99
C ASP A 199 9.65 -1.95 17.95
N ASP A 200 9.36 -0.68 17.67
CA ASP A 200 8.51 0.16 18.52
C ASP A 200 7.01 -0.05 18.23
N VAL A 201 6.50 -1.22 18.60
CA VAL A 201 5.11 -1.65 18.35
C VAL A 201 4.22 -1.40 19.58
N PHE A 202 3.05 -0.81 19.37
CA PHE A 202 2.00 -0.68 20.39
C PHE A 202 0.87 -1.68 20.19
N THR A 203 0.92 -2.83 20.86
CA THR A 203 -0.02 -3.96 20.66
C THR A 203 -1.35 -3.83 21.40
N ASN A 204 -1.52 -2.83 22.26
CA ASN A 204 -2.74 -2.64 23.07
C ASN A 204 -3.76 -1.67 22.42
N SER A 205 -3.61 -1.35 21.13
CA SER A 205 -4.61 -0.57 20.40
C SER A 205 -5.63 -1.50 19.78
N ILE A 206 -6.91 -1.22 20.04
CA ILE A 206 -7.96 -1.80 19.22
C ILE A 206 -8.41 -0.82 18.14
N ALA A 207 -7.53 -0.68 17.17
CA ALA A 207 -7.72 0.21 16.03
C ALA A 207 -8.18 -0.63 14.83
N VAL A 208 -9.46 -1.00 14.86
CA VAL A 208 -10.09 -1.79 13.80
C VAL A 208 -11.35 -1.07 13.36
N SER A 209 -11.56 -0.98 12.06
CA SER A 209 -12.66 -0.22 11.45
C SER A 209 -14.06 -0.85 11.61
N TRP A 210 -14.36 -1.48 12.74
CA TRP A 210 -15.72 -1.98 13.00
C TRP A 210 -16.66 -0.81 13.30
N PRO A 211 -17.95 -0.90 12.91
CA PRO A 211 -18.96 0.00 13.46
C PRO A 211 -18.97 -0.16 14.99
N GLU A 212 -19.14 0.94 15.71
CA GLU A 212 -19.08 1.02 17.19
C GLU A 212 -20.04 0.06 17.92
N ASP A 213 -20.97 -0.57 17.20
CA ASP A 213 -22.06 -1.40 17.68
C ASP A 213 -21.67 -2.83 18.16
N LEU A 214 -20.37 -3.17 18.22
CA LEU A 214 -19.87 -4.49 18.68
C LEU A 214 -18.83 -4.40 19.80
N LEU A 215 -18.76 -3.28 20.52
CA LEU A 215 -18.11 -3.22 21.82
C LEU A 215 -18.99 -3.95 22.86
N VAL A 216 -18.63 -5.17 23.24
CA VAL A 216 -19.16 -5.81 24.46
C VAL A 216 -18.09 -5.73 25.53
N ASP A 217 -18.36 -4.96 26.59
CA ASP A 217 -17.53 -4.84 27.80
C ASP A 217 -16.06 -4.40 27.62
N GLY A 218 -15.75 -3.64 26.57
CA GLY A 218 -14.41 -3.03 26.41
C GLY A 218 -13.30 -4.01 26.02
N GLU A 219 -13.65 -5.26 25.72
CA GLU A 219 -12.77 -6.22 25.06
C GLU A 219 -13.32 -6.56 23.68
N TYR A 220 -12.45 -6.57 22.67
CA TYR A 220 -12.84 -6.98 21.33
C TYR A 220 -12.79 -8.49 21.27
N VAL A 221 -13.96 -9.09 21.04
CA VAL A 221 -14.12 -10.52 20.89
C VAL A 221 -13.40 -10.95 19.62
N LEU A 222 -12.12 -11.31 19.75
CA LEU A 222 -11.41 -12.15 18.80
C LEU A 222 -11.91 -13.59 19.01
N ASP A 223 -13.09 -13.94 18.52
CA ASP A 223 -13.48 -15.36 18.46
C ASP A 223 -14.28 -15.67 17.19
N GLY A 224 -13.75 -16.61 16.41
CA GLY A 224 -14.37 -17.20 15.22
C GLY A 224 -13.37 -17.51 14.11
#